data_AF-A0A358AFM6-F1
#
_entry.id   AF-A0A358AFM6-F1
#
_cell.length_a   1.000
_cell.length_b   1.000
_cell.length_c   1.000
_cell.angle_alpha   90.00
_cell.angle_beta   90.00
_cell.angle_gamma   90.00
#
_symmetry.space_group_name_H-M   'P 1'
#
loop_
_entity.id
_entity.type
_entity.pdbx_description
1 polymer ?
#
loop_
_entity_poly.entity_id
_entity_poly.type
_entity_poly.pdbx_seq_one_letter_code
_entity_poly.pdbx_strand_id
1 'polypeptide(L)'
;MSDDRDIGYAALGFGFGIWSFFWGFTRLRRKRLIENIPTSTVRGMAMGLVELIGKARRLKTLRGPLSGFDCVAYRYLVERYEQRGKSGSWVTIAQGDSFYCPFWIDDGTGKVLVSPPAAELILAVSYEFKT
;
A
#
# COMPACT_ATOMS: atom_id res chain seq x y z
N MET A 1 -49.52 4.17 2.52
CA MET A 1 -48.56 3.32 1.77
C MET A 1 -47.30 4.06 1.29
N SER A 2 -47.21 5.40 1.33
CA SER A 2 -45.95 6.13 1.06
C SER A 2 -45.07 6.25 2.31
N ASP A 3 -45.67 6.47 3.47
CA ASP A 3 -45.01 6.75 4.76
C ASP A 3 -43.96 5.70 5.19
N ASP A 4 -44.29 4.40 5.08
CA ASP A 4 -43.35 3.32 5.45
C ASP A 4 -42.09 3.28 4.57
N ARG A 5 -42.21 3.68 3.30
CA ARG A 5 -41.05 3.72 2.38
C ARG A 5 -40.16 4.92 2.70
N ASP A 6 -40.76 6.06 3.01
CA ASP A 6 -40.05 7.28 3.35
C ASP A 6 -39.26 7.14 4.67
N ILE A 7 -39.84 6.48 5.68
CA ILE A 7 -39.15 6.12 6.92
C ILE A 7 -37.97 5.17 6.66
N GLY A 8 -38.15 4.18 5.77
CA GLY A 8 -37.09 3.27 5.36
C GLY A 8 -35.90 3.98 4.71
N TYR A 9 -36.16 4.91 3.78
CA TYR A 9 -35.11 5.72 3.15
C TYR A 9 -34.41 6.65 4.15
N ALA A 10 -35.15 7.24 5.09
CA ALA A 10 -34.56 8.08 6.14
C ALA A 10 -33.63 7.27 7.06
N ALA A 11 -34.06 6.07 7.48
CA ALA A 11 -33.24 5.17 8.31
C ALA A 11 -31.97 4.71 7.58
N LEU A 12 -32.08 4.36 6.29
CA LEU A 12 -30.93 4.01 5.46
C LEU A 12 -29.95 5.18 5.30
N GLY A 13 -30.46 6.38 5.03
CA GLY A 13 -29.64 7.58 4.93
C GLY A 13 -28.91 7.91 6.24
N PHE A 14 -29.60 7.80 7.37
CA PHE A 14 -29.01 8.01 8.69
C PHE A 14 -27.94 6.97 9.02
N GLY A 15 -28.23 5.69 8.77
CA GLY A 15 -27.27 4.60 8.95
C GLY A 15 -26.01 4.79 8.08
N PHE A 16 -26.19 5.15 6.81
CA PHE A 16 -25.09 5.45 5.90
C PHE A 16 -24.27 6.67 6.36
N GLY A 17 -24.93 7.70 6.89
CA GLY A 17 -24.29 8.88 7.46
C GLY A 17 -23.40 8.54 8.65
N ILE A 18 -23.92 7.79 9.62
CA ILE A 18 -23.16 7.30 10.78
C ILE A 18 -21.97 6.46 10.31
N TRP A 19 -22.21 5.49 9.43
CA TRP A 19 -21.16 4.62 8.91
C TRP A 19 -20.04 5.42 8.22
N SER A 20 -20.42 6.35 7.34
CA SER A 20 -19.48 7.23 6.62
C SER A 20 -18.69 8.12 7.58
N PHE A 21 -19.31 8.62 8.65
CA PHE A 21 -18.65 9.43 9.66
C PHE A 21 -17.57 8.66 10.41
N PHE A 22 -17.87 7.45 10.91
CA PHE A 22 -16.88 6.60 11.59
C PHE A 22 -15.75 6.16 10.63
N TRP A 23 -16.10 5.84 9.39
CA TRP A 23 -15.13 5.49 8.35
C TRP A 23 -14.20 6.67 8.02
N GLY A 24 -14.73 7.89 7.88
CA GLY A 24 -13.95 9.09 7.68
C GLY A 24 -13.03 9.40 8.86
N PHE A 25 -13.54 9.25 10.08
CA PHE A 25 -12.80 9.56 11.30
C PHE A 25 -11.62 8.61 11.53
N THR A 26 -11.76 7.31 11.25
CA THR A 26 -10.64 6.36 11.34
C THR A 26 -9.52 6.69 10.34
N ARG A 27 -9.87 7.09 9.11
CA ARG A 27 -8.90 7.56 8.11
C ARG A 27 -8.18 8.84 8.56
N LEU A 28 -8.90 9.81 9.12
CA LEU A 28 -8.32 11.04 9.66
C LEU A 28 -7.37 10.75 10.82
N ARG A 29 -7.71 9.82 11.71
CA ARG A 29 -6.82 9.38 12.80
C ARG A 29 -5.54 8.75 12.26
N ARG A 30 -5.63 7.85 11.28
CA ARG A 30 -4.46 7.22 10.65
C ARG A 30 -3.56 8.26 9.98
N LYS A 31 -4.15 9.22 9.25
CA LYS A 31 -3.41 10.31 8.62
C LYS A 31 -2.64 11.13 9.65
N ARG A 32 -3.32 11.61 10.71
CA ARG A 32 -2.68 12.38 11.78
C ARG A 32 -1.60 11.59 12.52
N LEU A 33 -1.79 10.30 12.70
CA LEU A 33 -0.77 9.45 13.32
C LEU A 33 0.50 9.45 12.48
N ILE A 34 0.40 9.25 11.17
CA ILE A 34 1.56 9.27 10.26
C ILE A 34 2.20 10.67 10.24
N GLU A 35 1.42 11.74 10.13
CA GLU A 35 1.94 13.12 10.08
C GLU A 35 2.62 13.58 11.37
N ASN A 36 2.21 13.06 12.54
CA ASN A 36 2.77 13.45 13.84
C ASN A 36 3.94 12.57 14.30
N ILE A 37 4.26 11.46 13.61
CA ILE A 37 5.43 10.66 13.94
C ILE A 37 6.67 11.39 13.42
N PRO A 38 7.61 11.80 14.28
CA PRO A 38 8.81 12.48 13.82
C PRO A 38 9.78 11.49 13.16
N THR A 39 10.46 11.96 12.12
CA THR A 39 11.56 11.22 11.51
C THR A 39 12.71 11.06 12.51
N SER A 40 13.08 9.80 12.77
CA SER A 40 14.13 9.41 13.70
C SER A 40 15.33 8.82 12.95
N THR A 41 16.50 8.80 13.60
CA THR A 41 17.67 8.04 13.11
C THR A 41 17.57 6.59 13.55
N VAL A 42 18.24 5.69 12.83
CA VAL A 42 18.30 4.27 13.17
C VAL A 42 18.92 4.06 14.56
N ARG A 43 19.97 4.82 14.90
CA ARG A 43 20.61 4.73 16.22
C ARG A 43 19.71 5.21 17.36
N GLY A 44 18.87 6.21 17.11
CA GLY A 44 18.01 6.85 18.11
C GLY A 44 16.54 6.45 18.05
N MET A 45 16.19 5.40 17.28
CA MET A 45 14.79 5.03 17.10
C MET A 45 14.17 4.56 18.44
N ALA A 46 12.95 5.01 18.71
CA ALA A 46 12.18 4.52 19.84
C ALA A 46 11.63 3.11 19.56
N MET A 47 11.33 2.35 20.61
CA MET A 47 10.56 1.11 20.47
C MET A 47 9.11 1.45 20.12
N GLY A 48 8.64 1.00 18.96
CA GLY A 48 7.26 1.20 18.50
C GLY A 48 7.18 1.82 17.11
N LEU A 49 6.21 2.73 16.92
CA LEU A 49 6.02 3.43 15.66
C LEU A 49 7.07 4.51 15.49
N VAL A 50 7.85 4.40 14.42
CA VAL A 50 8.91 5.35 14.06
C VAL A 50 8.91 5.57 12.56
N GLU A 51 9.22 6.80 12.14
CA GLU A 51 9.51 7.11 10.75
C GLU A 51 11.03 7.14 10.58
N LEU A 52 11.55 6.44 9.56
CA LEU A 52 12.97 6.35 9.26
C LEU A 52 13.20 6.73 7.80
N ILE A 53 14.28 7.49 7.54
CA ILE A 53 14.72 7.83 6.19
C ILE A 53 16.14 7.32 6.01
N GLY A 54 16.38 6.55 4.96
CA GLY A 54 17.70 6.00 4.68
C GLY A 54 17.78 5.34 3.31
N LYS A 55 18.98 4.87 2.97
CA LYS A 55 19.23 4.12 1.74
C LYS A 55 18.90 2.66 1.97
N ALA A 56 18.03 2.11 1.13
CA ALA A 56 17.78 0.68 1.14
C ALA A 56 19.02 -0.09 0.65
N ARG A 57 19.39 -1.14 1.36
CA ARG A 57 20.53 -2.02 1.06
C ARG A 57 20.03 -3.45 0.96
N ARG A 58 20.46 -4.14 -0.10
CA ARG A 58 20.13 -5.55 -0.30
C ARG A 58 20.70 -6.42 0.81
N LEU A 59 19.88 -7.28 1.39
CA LEU A 59 20.34 -8.41 2.19
C LEU A 59 20.63 -9.62 1.29
N LYS A 60 19.74 -9.87 0.33
CA LYS A 60 19.89 -10.88 -0.73
C LYS A 60 19.71 -10.21 -2.08
N THR A 61 20.36 -10.76 -3.10
CA THR A 61 20.17 -10.31 -4.48
C THR A 61 18.75 -10.66 -4.92
N LEU A 62 17.95 -9.65 -5.21
CA LEU A 62 16.61 -9.78 -5.74
C LEU A 62 16.58 -9.14 -7.13
N ARG A 63 15.99 -9.84 -8.08
CA ARG A 63 15.88 -9.38 -9.47
C ARG A 63 14.42 -9.22 -9.84
N GLY A 64 14.06 -8.07 -10.41
CA GLY A 64 12.71 -7.81 -10.88
C GLY A 64 12.33 -8.82 -11.98
N PRO A 65 11.21 -9.55 -11.86
CA PRO A 65 10.87 -10.63 -12.79
C PRO A 65 10.57 -10.12 -14.21
N LEU A 66 10.06 -8.89 -14.33
CA LEU A 66 9.73 -8.27 -15.63
C LEU A 66 10.86 -7.39 -16.18
N SER A 67 11.49 -6.59 -15.31
CA SER A 67 12.51 -5.62 -15.73
C SER A 67 13.93 -6.17 -15.76
N GLY A 68 14.21 -7.26 -15.03
CA GLY A 68 15.56 -7.80 -14.86
C GLY A 68 16.49 -6.93 -14.01
N PHE A 69 16.00 -5.85 -13.39
CA PHE A 69 16.81 -4.97 -12.55
C PHE A 69 17.06 -5.55 -11.17
N ASP A 70 18.26 -5.30 -10.63
CA ASP A 70 18.56 -5.55 -9.22
C ASP A 70 17.74 -4.60 -8.35
N CYS A 71 17.00 -5.15 -7.39
CA CYS A 71 16.14 -4.40 -6.49
C CYS A 71 16.21 -4.95 -5.06
N VAL A 72 15.60 -4.25 -4.11
CA VAL A 72 15.45 -4.71 -2.71
C VAL A 72 14.03 -5.16 -2.40
N ALA A 73 13.06 -4.62 -3.12
CA ALA A 73 11.68 -5.00 -3.11
C ALA A 73 11.07 -4.75 -4.49
N TYR A 74 10.13 -5.59 -4.91
CA TYR A 74 9.32 -5.34 -6.10
C TYR A 74 7.87 -5.71 -5.85
N ARG A 75 6.98 -5.11 -6.64
CA ARG A 75 5.62 -5.55 -6.89
C ARG A 75 5.35 -5.37 -8.38
N TYR A 76 4.71 -6.36 -8.99
CA TYR A 76 4.30 -6.26 -10.39
C TYR A 76 2.85 -6.70 -10.55
N LEU A 77 2.18 -6.07 -11.50
CA LEU A 77 0.84 -6.38 -11.94
C LEU A 77 0.86 -6.39 -13.47
N VAL A 78 0.45 -7.51 -14.07
CA VAL A 78 0.32 -7.65 -15.52
C VAL A 78 -1.15 -7.84 -15.83
N GLU A 79 -1.68 -6.93 -16.64
CA GLU A 79 -3.07 -6.92 -17.05
C GLU A 79 -3.17 -6.98 -18.57
N ARG A 80 -4.20 -7.66 -19.05
CA ARG A 80 -4.54 -7.73 -20.47
C ARG A 80 -5.94 -7.15 -20.63
N TYR A 81 -6.10 -6.26 -21.60
CA TYR A 81 -7.43 -5.83 -21.99
C TYR A 81 -8.08 -6.92 -22.85
N GLU A 82 -9.23 -7.44 -22.40
CA GLU A 82 -10.01 -8.40 -23.17
C GLU A 82 -11.30 -7.74 -23.65
N GLN A 83 -11.51 -7.73 -24.96
CA GLN A 83 -12.74 -7.26 -25.57
C GLN A 83 -13.70 -8.43 -25.81
N ARG A 84 -14.90 -8.37 -25.23
CA ARG A 84 -16.02 -9.29 -25.46
C ARG A 84 -17.19 -8.53 -26.09
N GLY A 85 -17.29 -8.60 -27.41
CA GLY A 85 -18.35 -7.92 -28.17
C GLY A 85 -18.25 -6.39 -28.03
N LYS A 86 -19.26 -5.77 -27.41
CA LYS A 86 -19.34 -4.31 -27.20
C LYS A 86 -18.75 -3.84 -25.86
N SER A 87 -18.31 -4.75 -25.00
CA SER A 87 -17.70 -4.43 -23.71
C SER A 87 -16.26 -4.96 -23.67
N GLY A 88 -15.41 -4.34 -22.87
CA GLY A 88 -14.09 -4.88 -22.59
C GLY A 88 -13.64 -4.51 -21.19
N SER A 89 -12.83 -5.38 -20.60
CA SER A 89 -12.35 -5.27 -19.22
C SER A 89 -10.87 -5.62 -19.14
N TRP A 90 -10.17 -4.97 -18.22
CA TRP A 90 -8.83 -5.39 -17.84
C TRP A 90 -8.91 -6.66 -17.00
N VAL A 91 -8.13 -7.67 -17.38
CA VAL A 91 -8.03 -8.94 -16.66
C VAL A 91 -6.59 -9.08 -16.20
N THR A 92 -6.40 -9.27 -14.90
CA THR A 92 -5.08 -9.55 -14.33
C THR A 92 -4.63 -10.95 -14.75
N ILE A 93 -3.54 -11.03 -15.52
CA ILE A 93 -2.98 -12.30 -16.01
C ILE A 93 -1.84 -12.81 -15.12
N ALA A 94 -1.12 -11.90 -14.45
CA ALA A 94 -0.08 -12.25 -13.50
C ALA A 94 0.11 -11.14 -12.48
N GLN A 95 0.38 -11.51 -11.23
CA GLN A 95 0.75 -10.58 -10.17
C GLN A 95 1.77 -11.25 -9.26
N GLY A 96 2.59 -10.45 -8.59
CA GLY A 96 3.54 -10.95 -7.61
C GLY A 96 4.32 -9.85 -6.92
N ASP A 97 4.97 -10.22 -5.83
CA ASP A 97 5.76 -9.32 -5.00
C ASP A 97 6.91 -10.07 -4.32
N SER A 98 7.74 -9.32 -3.61
CA SER A 98 8.88 -9.85 -2.86
C SER A 98 8.67 -9.76 -1.34
N PHE A 99 7.44 -9.90 -0.83
CA PHE A 99 7.12 -9.69 0.60
C PHE A 99 7.88 -10.58 1.58
N TYR A 100 8.47 -11.68 1.12
CA TYR A 100 9.26 -12.59 1.94
C TYR A 100 10.75 -12.26 1.96
N CYS A 101 11.19 -11.22 1.24
CA CYS A 101 12.60 -10.83 1.15
C CYS A 101 12.87 -9.62 2.05
N PRO A 102 13.49 -9.82 3.23
CA PRO A 102 13.89 -8.70 4.06
C PRO A 102 15.08 -7.94 3.44
N PHE A 103 15.16 -6.66 3.75
CA PHE A 103 16.23 -5.77 3.30
C PHE A 103 16.65 -4.82 4.42
N TRP A 104 17.81 -4.20 4.28
CA TRP A 104 18.30 -3.24 5.26
C TRP A 104 17.92 -1.82 4.86
N ILE A 105 17.62 -0.97 5.85
CA ILE A 105 17.68 0.49 5.69
C ILE A 105 18.92 0.98 6.42
N ASP A 106 19.73 1.79 5.74
CA ASP A 106 20.96 2.39 6.23
C ASP A 106 20.84 3.93 6.13
N ASP A 107 20.73 4.59 7.27
CA ASP A 107 20.63 6.05 7.37
C ASP A 107 22.00 6.73 7.60
N GLY A 108 23.09 5.95 7.63
CA GLY A 108 24.44 6.40 7.98
C GLY A 108 24.77 6.37 9.48
N THR A 109 23.77 6.30 10.37
CA THR A 109 23.97 6.16 11.82
C THR A 109 23.95 4.70 12.29
N GLY A 110 23.24 3.85 11.55
CA GLY A 110 23.13 2.42 11.76
C GLY A 110 22.38 1.73 10.62
N LYS A 111 22.10 0.43 10.81
CA LYS A 111 21.29 -0.36 9.87
C LYS A 111 20.14 -1.04 10.60
N VAL A 112 18.94 -1.01 10.02
CA VAL A 112 17.76 -1.70 10.53
C VAL A 112 17.23 -2.70 9.52
N LEU A 113 16.88 -3.90 10.00
CA LEU A 113 16.32 -4.94 9.16
C LEU A 113 14.83 -4.67 8.98
N VAL A 114 14.41 -4.47 7.75
CA VAL A 114 13.00 -4.35 7.39
C VAL A 114 12.51 -5.71 6.95
N SER A 115 11.52 -6.22 7.69
CA SER A 115 10.73 -7.38 7.28
C SER A 115 9.42 -6.86 6.66
N PRO A 116 9.24 -6.99 5.33
CA PRO A 116 8.06 -6.45 4.66
C PRO A 116 6.75 -7.27 4.73
N PRO A 117 6.62 -8.46 5.36
CA PRO A 117 5.30 -9.10 5.50
C PRO A 117 4.31 -8.15 6.17
N ALA A 118 3.15 -7.95 5.54
CA ALA A 118 2.11 -6.98 5.92
C ALA A 118 2.47 -5.48 5.76
N ALA A 119 3.59 -5.14 5.11
CA ALA A 119 3.92 -3.76 4.78
C ALA A 119 3.06 -3.23 3.63
N GLU A 120 2.57 -1.99 3.77
CA GLU A 120 2.00 -1.25 2.65
C GLU A 120 3.15 -0.67 1.81
N LEU A 121 3.39 -1.25 0.63
CA LEU A 121 4.44 -0.80 -0.27
C LEU A 121 3.93 0.29 -1.20
N ILE A 122 4.51 1.48 -1.09
CA ILE A 122 4.35 2.59 -2.02
C ILE A 122 5.61 2.64 -2.88
N LEU A 123 5.57 2.01 -4.06
CA LEU A 123 6.70 1.92 -4.97
C LEU A 123 6.46 2.79 -6.20
N ALA A 124 7.50 3.49 -6.66
CA ALA A 124 7.46 4.15 -7.95
C ALA A 124 7.46 3.11 -9.08
N VAL A 125 6.66 3.35 -10.12
CA VAL A 125 6.64 2.50 -11.31
C VAL A 125 7.99 2.63 -12.02
N SER A 126 8.73 1.52 -12.14
CA SER A 126 10.05 1.49 -12.77
C SER A 126 10.02 0.98 -14.22
N TYR A 127 9.00 0.21 -14.59
CA TYR A 127 8.86 -0.39 -15.90
C TYR A 127 7.37 -0.58 -16.23
N GLU A 128 6.96 -0.11 -17.41
CA GLU A 128 5.61 -0.32 -17.94
C GLU A 128 5.74 -1.09 -19.26
N PHE A 129 5.10 -2.25 -19.33
CA PHE A 129 5.06 -3.07 -20.54
C PHE A 129 3.70 -2.92 -21.21
N LYS A 130 3.68 -2.46 -22.47
CA LYS A 130 2.48 -2.43 -23.30
C LYS A 130 2.61 -3.51 -24.37
N THR A 131 1.69 -4.47 -24.38
CA THR A 131 1.54 -5.47 -25.45
C THR A 131 0.41 -5.04 -26.38
#